data_AF-A0AAZ3QUZ3-F1
#
_entry.id   AF-A0AAZ3QUZ3-F1
#
_cell.length_a   1.000
_cell.length_b   1.000
_cell.length_c   1.000
_cell.angle_alpha   90.00
_cell.angle_beta   90.00
_cell.angle_gamma   90.00
#
_symmetry.space_group_name_H-M   'P 1'
#
loop_
_entity.id
_entity.type
_entity.pdbx_description
1 polymer ?
#
loop_
_entity_poly.entity_id
_entity_poly.type
_entity_poly.pdbx_seq_one_letter_code
_entity_poly.pdbx_strand_id
1 'polypeptide(L)'
;MSLSGESEERGTASKRKYSESEERANASKNSLPQDTSSTRDHGGECCIKPGPEDTRDHGGESCIKPGPEDTRDHGVESCIKPGPEDTRDHGGESCIKPGPEKWIPQGCKTCDHVEDSTHWHQIEPLTSTVQGVTMFRHRTPKGSYECTVSGLRWLCERDVILKYHLRNWEPYSQLLKDMRYTQGGPLLDITMELGELEEVHLPHFVCLGTNPSLRNEMKILHVEEHGVSLEEVHEVTRFHAKILHPKSSSVSVVLNKIACWNVDVHCDVVLYLAVKRSTVISRLYLLLRNSSQKEAVQDREKNQLSQGYSEFLLSSPNGSLKLNNWFALKNPLSTSINPEKIQLLPADTTPSCCKMIMGNTGVDIEMELIGDDEKTAWRDMLQAGAVLGAGRPAEISLTGSAEQQLRSVRTEFVKRVSRPVLDGLLERLLQHTVINQEETESVKVIAERAEKARDIIDMVLRKGTESCSRMINLLGEMDPCLCSQLQINVRVPT
;
A
#
# COMPACT_ATOMS: atom_id res chain seq x y z
N MET A 1 -40.07 63.86 -16.60
CA MET A 1 -40.71 64.57 -17.72
C MET A 1 -40.08 64.07 -19.02
N SER A 2 -40.94 63.65 -19.96
CA SER A 2 -40.73 63.48 -21.43
C SER A 2 -39.74 62.37 -21.87
N LEU A 3 -40.19 61.23 -22.42
CA LEU A 3 -40.84 60.93 -23.72
C LEU A 3 -39.89 60.99 -24.94
N SER A 4 -39.65 59.81 -25.54
CA SER A 4 -39.63 59.47 -26.99
C SER A 4 -39.08 58.04 -27.10
N GLY A 5 -39.51 57.10 -27.94
CA GLY A 5 -40.43 57.08 -29.08
C GLY A 5 -39.95 55.93 -29.99
N GLU A 6 -40.77 54.87 -30.11
CA GLU A 6 -40.92 53.83 -31.16
C GLU A 6 -39.71 53.24 -31.94
N SER A 7 -39.70 51.90 -32.06
CA SER A 7 -39.87 51.19 -33.35
C SER A 7 -39.81 49.66 -33.20
N GLU A 8 -40.82 48.98 -33.76
CA GLU A 8 -40.87 47.52 -34.01
C GLU A 8 -40.19 47.20 -35.35
N GLU A 9 -39.51 46.04 -35.46
CA GLU A 9 -39.50 45.29 -36.72
C GLU A 9 -39.29 43.77 -36.52
N ARG A 10 -39.98 43.00 -37.36
CA ARG A 10 -40.07 41.54 -37.41
C ARG A 10 -38.88 40.92 -38.15
N GLY A 11 -38.56 39.67 -37.80
CA GLY A 11 -37.70 38.78 -38.60
C GLY A 11 -38.15 37.32 -38.51
N THR A 12 -38.48 36.76 -39.66
CA THR A 12 -39.09 35.44 -39.95
C THR A 12 -38.10 34.26 -39.96
N ALA A 13 -38.53 33.04 -39.62
CA ALA A 13 -37.83 31.79 -39.95
C ALA A 13 -38.76 30.74 -40.59
N SER A 14 -38.21 30.02 -41.57
CA SER A 14 -38.86 29.26 -42.65
C SER A 14 -39.18 27.80 -42.31
N LYS A 15 -40.19 27.23 -43.00
CA LYS A 15 -40.66 25.82 -42.96
C LYS A 15 -40.10 24.99 -44.12
N ARG A 16 -40.03 23.66 -43.91
CA ARG A 16 -40.25 22.47 -44.82
C ARG A 16 -39.06 21.50 -44.81
N LYS A 17 -39.16 20.16 -44.97
CA LYS A 17 -40.17 19.07 -44.86
C LYS A 17 -39.47 17.78 -45.41
N TYR A 18 -40.06 16.58 -45.18
CA TYR A 18 -39.77 15.23 -45.77
C TYR A 18 -38.68 14.38 -45.07
N SER A 19 -38.79 13.04 -44.89
CA SER A 19 -39.87 12.04 -45.04
C SER A 19 -39.41 10.65 -44.57
N GLU A 20 -40.35 9.82 -44.13
CA GLU A 20 -40.23 8.36 -43.92
C GLU A 20 -40.18 7.56 -45.23
N SER A 21 -39.53 6.40 -45.21
CA SER A 21 -39.79 5.27 -46.10
C SER A 21 -39.35 3.94 -45.46
N GLU A 22 -40.29 3.01 -45.29
CA GLU A 22 -40.10 1.58 -45.02
C GLU A 22 -39.59 0.84 -46.29
N GLU A 23 -38.91 -0.30 -46.14
CA GLU A 23 -39.39 -1.64 -46.60
C GLU A 23 -38.31 -2.75 -46.55
N ARG A 24 -38.52 -3.71 -45.62
CA ARG A 24 -38.55 -5.19 -45.70
C ARG A 24 -37.45 -6.07 -46.37
N ALA A 25 -37.02 -7.04 -45.55
CA ALA A 25 -36.75 -8.48 -45.74
C ALA A 25 -35.59 -9.02 -46.62
N ASN A 26 -34.74 -9.85 -45.97
CA ASN A 26 -34.62 -11.25 -46.39
C ASN A 26 -34.18 -12.16 -45.23
N ALA A 27 -34.78 -13.36 -45.19
CA ALA A 27 -34.59 -14.40 -44.18
C ALA A 27 -33.50 -15.40 -44.60
N SER A 28 -32.81 -15.99 -43.63
CA SER A 28 -32.28 -17.36 -43.80
C SER A 28 -32.30 -18.11 -42.46
N LYS A 29 -32.82 -19.33 -42.54
CA LYS A 29 -33.00 -20.33 -41.47
C LYS A 29 -31.73 -21.16 -41.30
N ASN A 30 -31.51 -21.70 -40.10
CA ASN A 30 -31.04 -23.07 -39.76
C ASN A 30 -30.46 -23.03 -38.33
N SER A 31 -31.18 -23.45 -37.30
CA SER A 31 -31.45 -24.82 -36.81
C SER A 31 -30.51 -25.24 -35.68
N LEU A 32 -31.09 -25.42 -34.49
CA LEU A 32 -30.58 -26.25 -33.39
C LEU A 32 -30.25 -27.68 -33.85
N PRO A 33 -29.44 -28.43 -33.08
CA PRO A 33 -30.08 -29.51 -32.32
C PRO A 33 -29.58 -29.64 -30.87
N GLN A 34 -30.48 -30.12 -30.00
CA GLN A 34 -30.18 -30.77 -28.72
C GLN A 34 -29.95 -32.28 -28.93
N ASP A 35 -29.12 -32.82 -28.04
CA ASP A 35 -29.05 -34.18 -27.47
C ASP A 35 -28.88 -35.41 -28.37
N THR A 36 -27.85 -36.21 -28.08
CA THR A 36 -28.01 -37.56 -27.52
C THR A 36 -26.68 -38.24 -27.13
N SER A 37 -26.66 -38.70 -25.87
CA SER A 37 -26.19 -39.99 -25.37
C SER A 37 -24.72 -40.47 -25.54
N SER A 38 -24.15 -40.76 -24.37
CA SER A 38 -23.56 -42.07 -24.03
C SER A 38 -22.25 -42.49 -24.71
N THR A 39 -21.16 -42.37 -23.95
CA THR A 39 -20.21 -43.47 -23.84
C THR A 39 -19.69 -43.55 -22.40
N ARG A 40 -20.18 -44.56 -21.70
CA ARG A 40 -19.55 -45.14 -20.51
C ARG A 40 -18.33 -45.91 -20.99
N ASP A 41 -17.16 -45.67 -20.41
CA ASP A 41 -16.14 -46.71 -20.30
C ASP A 41 -15.96 -47.03 -18.81
N HIS A 42 -16.33 -48.26 -18.48
CA HIS A 42 -15.98 -48.95 -17.26
C HIS A 42 -14.69 -49.75 -17.53
N GLY A 43 -13.80 -49.81 -16.53
CA GLY A 43 -12.90 -50.94 -16.39
C GLY A 43 -11.49 -50.58 -15.98
N GLY A 44 -11.20 -50.68 -14.67
CA GLY A 44 -9.83 -50.64 -14.18
C GLY A 44 -9.68 -50.48 -12.67
N GLU A 45 -10.49 -51.19 -11.86
CA GLU A 45 -10.19 -51.33 -10.44
C GLU A 45 -9.35 -52.58 -10.18
N CYS A 46 -8.32 -52.37 -9.35
CA CYS A 46 -7.70 -53.29 -8.40
C CYS A 46 -6.82 -54.44 -8.92
N CYS A 47 -5.53 -54.41 -8.50
CA CYS A 47 -4.97 -55.49 -7.70
C CYS A 47 -3.77 -55.01 -6.83
N ILE A 48 -3.99 -55.19 -5.54
CA ILE A 48 -3.15 -55.13 -4.34
C ILE A 48 -1.76 -55.76 -4.47
N LYS A 49 -0.75 -55.15 -3.81
CA LYS A 49 0.18 -55.85 -2.89
C LYS A 49 0.51 -54.97 -1.67
N PRO A 50 0.41 -55.47 -0.42
CA PRO A 50 0.67 -54.73 0.81
C PRO A 50 2.03 -55.08 1.46
N GLY A 51 2.54 -54.14 2.26
CA GLY A 51 3.43 -54.37 3.42
C GLY A 51 4.88 -54.83 3.15
N PRO A 52 5.79 -54.67 4.14
CA PRO A 52 5.49 -54.89 5.55
C PRO A 52 5.82 -53.71 6.48
N GLU A 53 4.99 -53.55 7.51
CA GLU A 53 5.38 -52.97 8.80
C GLU A 53 5.60 -54.10 9.82
N ASP A 54 6.34 -53.72 10.86
CA ASP A 54 6.60 -54.38 12.15
C ASP A 54 7.66 -55.48 12.24
N THR A 55 8.80 -55.09 12.83
CA THR A 55 9.25 -55.74 14.06
C THR A 55 9.52 -54.69 15.14
N ARG A 56 8.73 -54.77 16.21
CA ARG A 56 9.00 -54.20 17.52
C ARG A 56 10.28 -54.82 18.08
N ASP A 57 11.07 -54.02 18.80
CA ASP A 57 11.80 -54.52 19.96
C ASP A 57 11.69 -53.52 21.11
N HIS A 58 11.08 -53.97 22.20
CA HIS A 58 11.09 -53.31 23.50
C HIS A 58 12.17 -53.99 24.34
N GLY A 59 13.22 -53.25 24.69
CA GLY A 59 14.15 -53.61 25.76
C GLY A 59 14.23 -52.43 26.72
N GLY A 60 13.40 -52.45 27.76
CA GLY A 60 13.45 -51.47 28.84
C GLY A 60 14.53 -51.80 29.85
N GLU A 61 15.07 -50.78 30.49
CA GLU A 61 15.57 -50.87 31.86
C GLU A 61 15.27 -49.54 32.56
N SER A 62 14.50 -49.64 33.64
CA SER A 62 14.23 -48.59 34.62
C SER A 62 14.90 -49.04 35.92
N CYS A 63 15.63 -48.15 36.59
CA CYS A 63 15.99 -48.29 38.00
C CYS A 63 16.05 -46.90 38.69
N ILE A 64 14.94 -46.58 39.37
CA ILE A 64 14.79 -46.02 40.73
C ILE A 64 15.95 -45.20 41.35
N LYS A 65 15.60 -43.98 41.80
CA LYS A 65 16.39 -43.08 42.69
C LYS A 65 16.58 -43.65 44.11
N PRO A 66 17.56 -43.12 44.86
CA PRO A 66 17.27 -42.63 46.20
C PRO A 66 17.67 -41.15 46.41
N GLY A 67 17.03 -40.54 47.40
CA GLY A 67 17.08 -39.12 47.76
C GLY A 67 18.28 -38.70 48.63
N PRO A 68 18.14 -37.60 49.40
CA PRO A 68 19.17 -36.56 49.57
C PRO A 68 20.00 -36.69 50.86
N GLU A 69 21.21 -36.10 50.90
CA GLU A 69 21.88 -35.81 52.17
C GLU A 69 22.92 -34.67 52.07
N ASP A 70 23.00 -33.92 53.17
CA ASP A 70 23.62 -32.62 53.44
C ASP A 70 25.16 -32.63 53.60
N THR A 71 25.79 -31.45 53.42
CA THR A 71 26.79 -30.82 54.35
C THR A 71 27.15 -29.42 53.77
N ARG A 72 26.87 -28.28 54.44
CA ARG A 72 27.70 -27.54 55.44
C ARG A 72 29.14 -27.31 54.96
N ASP A 73 29.82 -26.18 55.06
CA ASP A 73 29.62 -24.82 55.63
C ASP A 73 30.85 -23.97 55.16
N HIS A 74 30.99 -22.74 55.64
CA HIS A 74 32.02 -21.70 55.42
C HIS A 74 31.52 -20.60 54.46
N GLY A 75 31.43 -19.34 54.83
CA GLY A 75 32.03 -18.63 55.96
C GLY A 75 32.31 -17.22 55.49
N VAL A 76 31.64 -16.26 56.14
CA VAL A 76 31.64 -14.80 55.96
C VAL A 76 33.03 -14.20 55.76
N GLU A 77 33.18 -13.24 54.84
CA GLU A 77 33.86 -11.97 55.14
C GLU A 77 33.49 -10.83 54.18
N SER A 78 33.02 -9.74 54.79
CA SER A 78 32.73 -8.44 54.20
C SER A 78 33.86 -7.49 54.56
N CYS A 79 34.37 -6.69 53.62
CA CYS A 79 35.12 -5.47 53.92
C CYS A 79 34.96 -4.43 52.80
N ILE A 80 34.72 -3.18 53.20
CA ILE A 80 34.46 -1.99 52.39
C ILE A 80 35.73 -1.10 52.29
N LYS A 81 36.16 -0.81 51.03
CA LYS A 81 36.71 0.43 50.37
C LYS A 81 37.91 1.21 50.98
N PRO A 82 38.84 1.85 50.17
CA PRO A 82 38.56 2.98 49.24
C PRO A 82 39.37 3.06 47.91
N GLY A 83 38.97 4.00 47.01
CA GLY A 83 39.41 4.19 45.58
C GLY A 83 40.82 4.76 45.33
N PRO A 84 41.21 5.25 44.10
CA PRO A 84 40.41 6.09 43.18
C PRO A 84 40.56 5.82 41.63
N GLU A 85 39.76 6.57 40.86
CA GLU A 85 39.93 7.10 39.48
C GLU A 85 39.80 6.22 38.20
N ASP A 86 38.69 6.52 37.49
CA ASP A 86 38.53 6.80 36.05
C ASP A 86 39.33 6.02 34.99
N THR A 87 38.64 5.08 34.35
CA THR A 87 38.66 4.96 32.89
C THR A 87 37.24 4.79 32.36
N ARG A 88 36.81 5.77 31.56
CA ARG A 88 35.58 5.77 30.75
C ARG A 88 35.57 4.55 29.84
N ASP A 89 34.52 3.73 29.94
CA ASP A 89 34.17 2.77 28.90
C ASP A 89 32.89 3.24 28.22
N HIS A 90 32.99 3.56 26.93
CA HIS A 90 31.88 3.91 26.06
C HIS A 90 31.17 2.63 25.63
N GLY A 91 30.28 2.14 26.49
CA GLY A 91 29.44 0.97 26.23
C GLY A 91 28.26 1.30 25.29
N GLY A 92 28.53 1.18 23.99
CA GLY A 92 27.61 0.72 22.94
C GLY A 92 26.15 1.21 22.96
N GLU A 93 25.90 2.37 22.36
CA GLU A 93 24.57 2.67 21.81
C GLU A 93 24.22 1.62 20.74
N SER A 94 23.17 0.85 21.01
CA SER A 94 22.53 -0.03 20.05
C SER A 94 21.94 0.79 18.90
N CYS A 95 22.72 1.01 17.84
CA CYS A 95 22.25 1.64 16.62
C CYS A 95 21.33 0.69 15.85
N ILE A 96 20.02 0.75 16.13
CA ILE A 96 19.02 0.27 15.18
C ILE A 96 19.03 1.25 14.00
N LYS A 97 19.65 0.85 12.89
CA LYS A 97 19.62 1.63 11.65
C LYS A 97 18.21 1.56 11.04
N PRO A 98 17.56 2.69 10.69
CA PRO A 98 16.31 2.65 9.94
C PRO A 98 16.58 2.24 8.49
N GLY A 99 15.91 1.18 8.04
CA GLY A 99 15.75 0.83 6.62
C GLY A 99 14.76 1.77 5.91
N PRO A 100 14.56 1.62 4.59
CA PRO A 100 13.85 2.60 3.77
C PRO A 100 12.43 2.78 4.27
N GLU A 101 11.95 4.03 4.27
CA GLU A 101 10.73 4.50 4.91
C GLU A 101 9.55 3.55 4.68
N LYS A 102 9.32 2.77 5.72
CA LYS A 102 8.16 1.92 5.93
C LYS A 102 6.92 2.81 5.99
N TRP A 103 5.73 2.26 5.71
CA TRP A 103 4.46 2.80 6.20
C TRP A 103 4.41 2.73 7.74
N ILE A 104 5.31 3.44 8.40
CA ILE A 104 5.18 3.82 9.80
C ILE A 104 4.69 5.26 9.70
N PRO A 105 3.39 5.53 9.86
CA PRO A 105 2.97 6.90 10.03
C PRO A 105 3.79 7.46 11.20
N GLN A 106 4.61 8.48 10.96
CA GLN A 106 5.04 9.34 12.06
C GLN A 106 3.74 9.76 12.75
N GLY A 107 3.56 9.26 13.97
CA GLY A 107 2.26 9.26 14.62
C GLY A 107 1.78 10.68 14.81
N CYS A 108 0.55 10.98 14.39
CA CYS A 108 -0.13 12.24 14.70
C CYS A 108 -0.10 12.50 16.22
N LYS A 109 0.68 13.50 16.67
CA LYS A 109 0.83 13.84 18.10
C LYS A 109 -0.49 14.25 18.75
N THR A 110 -1.47 14.68 17.97
CA THR A 110 -2.78 15.07 18.48
C THR A 110 -3.53 13.88 19.10
N CYS A 111 -3.34 12.67 18.56
CA CYS A 111 -4.05 11.46 18.97
C CYS A 111 -3.09 10.34 19.40
N ASP A 112 -1.93 10.69 19.94
CA ASP A 112 -0.94 9.73 20.46
C ASP A 112 -1.44 8.97 21.70
N HIS A 113 -2.31 9.59 22.48
CA HIS A 113 -3.01 9.03 23.64
C HIS A 113 -4.18 8.11 23.26
N VAL A 114 -4.57 8.06 21.99
CA VAL A 114 -5.62 7.16 21.51
C VAL A 114 -4.99 5.81 21.23
N GLU A 115 -5.51 4.77 21.89
CA GLU A 115 -5.02 3.40 21.70
C GLU A 115 -5.15 2.98 20.23
N ASP A 116 -4.08 2.36 19.73
CA ASP A 116 -4.04 1.69 18.42
C ASP A 116 -3.60 0.26 18.66
N SER A 117 -4.11 -0.69 17.87
CA SER A 117 -3.77 -2.10 18.06
C SER A 117 -2.36 -2.38 17.52
N THR A 118 -1.53 -3.04 18.33
CA THR A 118 -0.07 -3.07 18.15
C THR A 118 0.51 -4.34 17.53
N HIS A 119 -0.32 -5.22 16.97
CA HIS A 119 0.14 -6.51 16.46
C HIS A 119 -0.44 -6.85 15.09
N TRP A 120 0.13 -6.25 14.04
CA TRP A 120 -0.21 -6.55 12.65
C TRP A 120 1.01 -6.97 11.84
N HIS A 121 0.91 -8.13 11.18
CA HIS A 121 1.90 -8.55 10.20
C HIS A 121 1.71 -7.77 8.91
N GLN A 122 2.65 -6.87 8.62
CA GLN A 122 2.66 -6.11 7.38
C GLN A 122 2.89 -7.03 6.18
N ILE A 123 1.99 -6.97 5.20
CA ILE A 123 2.04 -7.78 3.99
C ILE A 123 1.71 -6.93 2.76
N GLU A 124 2.46 -7.14 1.68
CA GLU A 124 2.17 -6.52 0.38
C GLU A 124 1.12 -7.36 -0.39
N PRO A 125 0.18 -6.71 -1.10
CA PRO A 125 -0.79 -7.40 -1.94
C PRO A 125 -0.18 -7.92 -3.25
N LEU A 126 -0.77 -9.00 -3.78
CA LEU A 126 -0.69 -9.28 -5.22
C LEU A 126 -1.60 -8.29 -5.94
N THR A 127 -1.00 -7.39 -6.72
CA THR A 127 -1.73 -6.35 -7.45
C THR A 127 -1.92 -6.73 -8.90
N SER A 128 -3.14 -6.60 -9.41
CA SER A 128 -3.45 -6.75 -10.84
C SER A 128 -4.36 -5.62 -11.30
N THR A 129 -4.03 -4.97 -12.42
CA THR A 129 -4.86 -3.92 -13.00
C THR A 129 -5.53 -4.43 -14.27
N VAL A 130 -6.86 -4.43 -14.31
CA VAL A 130 -7.65 -4.83 -15.47
C VAL A 130 -8.61 -3.69 -15.80
N GLN A 131 -8.58 -3.21 -17.05
CA GLN A 131 -9.41 -2.08 -17.51
C GLN A 131 -9.34 -0.82 -16.63
N GLY A 132 -8.17 -0.57 -16.01
CA GLY A 132 -7.96 0.58 -15.13
C GLY A 132 -8.39 0.38 -13.68
N VAL A 133 -8.98 -0.77 -13.33
CA VAL A 133 -9.30 -1.12 -11.94
C VAL A 133 -8.15 -1.91 -11.35
N THR A 134 -7.56 -1.40 -10.28
CA THR A 134 -6.51 -2.06 -9.51
C THR A 134 -7.12 -2.94 -8.43
N MET A 135 -6.85 -4.23 -8.50
CA MET A 135 -7.33 -5.24 -7.56
C MET A 135 -6.16 -5.67 -6.66
N PHE A 136 -6.42 -5.79 -5.35
CA PHE A 136 -5.50 -6.28 -4.33
C PHE A 136 -5.91 -7.66 -3.82
N ARG A 137 -5.00 -8.63 -3.88
CA ARG A 137 -5.25 -10.02 -3.45
C ARG A 137 -4.22 -10.46 -2.43
N HIS A 138 -4.69 -11.04 -1.35
CA HIS A 138 -3.88 -11.63 -0.31
C HIS A 138 -4.23 -13.11 -0.13
N ARG A 139 -3.21 -13.93 0.11
CA ARG A 139 -3.36 -15.29 0.61
C ARG A 139 -2.65 -15.35 1.94
N THR A 140 -3.40 -15.52 3.01
CA THR A 140 -2.86 -15.46 4.38
C THR A 140 -3.33 -16.66 5.19
N PRO A 141 -2.44 -17.34 5.93
CA PRO A 141 -2.85 -18.31 6.95
C PRO A 141 -3.46 -17.58 8.16
N LYS A 142 -3.90 -18.34 9.18
CA LYS A 142 -4.35 -17.79 10.46
C LYS A 142 -3.40 -16.69 10.97
N GLY A 143 -3.95 -15.54 11.36
CA GLY A 143 -3.19 -14.43 11.93
C GLY A 143 -3.86 -13.07 11.72
N SER A 144 -3.11 -12.02 12.10
CA SER A 144 -3.51 -10.61 12.00
C SER A 144 -2.58 -9.89 11.02
N TYR A 145 -3.13 -9.28 9.99
CA TYR A 145 -2.36 -8.69 8.90
C TYR A 145 -2.75 -7.24 8.62
N GLU A 146 -1.80 -6.46 8.12
CA GLU A 146 -2.01 -5.11 7.59
C GLU A 146 -1.48 -5.04 6.16
N CYS A 147 -2.32 -4.62 5.22
CA CYS A 147 -1.88 -4.36 3.87
C CYS A 147 -1.04 -3.08 3.84
N THR A 148 0.22 -3.19 3.41
CA THR A 148 1.15 -2.05 3.33
C THR A 148 0.76 -1.01 2.27
N VAL A 149 -0.18 -1.32 1.38
CA VAL A 149 -0.60 -0.41 0.30
C VAL A 149 -1.87 0.35 0.65
N SER A 150 -2.90 -0.34 1.15
CA SER A 150 -4.18 0.28 1.47
C SER A 150 -4.37 0.61 2.95
N GLY A 151 -3.53 0.07 3.83
CA GLY A 151 -3.70 0.15 5.29
C GLY A 151 -4.86 -0.71 5.81
N LEU A 152 -5.53 -1.51 4.98
CA LEU A 152 -6.60 -2.41 5.42
C LEU A 152 -6.02 -3.45 6.39
N ARG A 153 -6.65 -3.67 7.53
CA ARG A 153 -6.25 -4.70 8.50
C ARG A 153 -7.32 -5.79 8.61
N TRP A 154 -6.90 -7.03 8.81
CA TRP A 154 -7.83 -8.15 9.00
C TRP A 154 -7.25 -9.22 9.92
N LEU A 155 -8.16 -9.88 10.65
CA LEU A 155 -7.88 -11.06 11.46
C LEU A 155 -8.62 -12.26 10.88
N CYS A 156 -7.92 -13.38 10.72
CA CYS A 156 -8.52 -14.64 10.29
C CYS A 156 -8.01 -15.80 11.16
N GLU A 157 -8.91 -16.73 11.50
CA GLU A 157 -8.59 -17.93 12.30
C GLU A 157 -8.23 -19.15 11.43
N ARG A 158 -8.35 -19.03 10.11
CA ARG A 158 -8.03 -20.05 9.11
C ARG A 158 -7.36 -19.41 7.90
N ASP A 159 -6.92 -20.26 6.98
CA ASP A 159 -6.41 -19.83 5.69
C ASP A 159 -7.51 -19.11 4.90
N VAL A 160 -7.18 -17.90 4.44
CA VAL A 160 -8.09 -17.07 3.66
C VAL A 160 -7.45 -16.60 2.37
N ILE A 161 -8.31 -16.37 1.39
CA ILE A 161 -7.96 -15.63 0.17
C ILE A 161 -8.89 -14.42 0.11
N LEU A 162 -8.33 -13.27 0.48
CA LEU A 162 -8.99 -11.98 0.48
C LEU A 162 -8.69 -11.27 -0.84
N LYS A 163 -9.73 -10.81 -1.52
CA LYS A 163 -9.64 -9.87 -2.64
C LYS A 163 -10.39 -8.60 -2.29
N TYR A 164 -9.85 -7.46 -2.70
CA TYR A 164 -10.61 -6.21 -2.70
C TYR A 164 -10.07 -5.22 -3.71
N HIS A 165 -10.88 -4.21 -4.00
CA HIS A 165 -10.43 -3.04 -4.74
C HIS A 165 -11.10 -1.78 -4.22
N LEU A 166 -10.54 -0.64 -4.57
CA LEU A 166 -11.09 0.66 -4.23
C LEU A 166 -12.20 1.01 -5.23
N ARG A 167 -13.31 1.54 -4.72
CA ARG A 167 -14.48 1.96 -5.50
C ARG A 167 -14.58 3.47 -5.53
N ASN A 168 -15.10 4.00 -6.64
CA ASN A 168 -15.45 5.41 -6.73
C ASN A 168 -16.71 5.69 -5.88
N TRP A 169 -16.67 6.76 -5.10
CA TRP A 169 -17.77 7.24 -4.29
C TRP A 169 -18.80 8.07 -5.05
N GLU A 170 -18.46 8.58 -6.23
CA GLU A 170 -19.32 9.44 -7.06
C GLU A 170 -20.77 8.91 -7.20
N PRO A 171 -21.00 7.60 -7.49
CA PRO A 171 -22.36 7.06 -7.62
C PRO A 171 -23.20 7.16 -6.34
N TYR A 172 -22.57 7.26 -5.17
CA TYR A 172 -23.23 7.29 -3.85
C TYR A 172 -23.27 8.69 -3.24
N SER A 173 -22.73 9.71 -3.93
CA SER A 173 -22.61 11.07 -3.43
C SER A 173 -23.95 11.71 -3.04
N GLN A 174 -24.98 11.53 -3.86
CA GLN A 174 -26.33 12.05 -3.57
C GLN A 174 -27.00 11.28 -2.43
N LEU A 175 -26.88 9.95 -2.44
CA LEU A 175 -27.43 9.08 -1.40
C LEU A 175 -26.87 9.42 -0.01
N LEU A 176 -25.56 9.65 0.10
CA LEU A 176 -24.93 10.10 1.34
C LEU A 176 -25.49 11.45 1.81
N LYS A 177 -25.71 12.40 0.89
CA LYS A 177 -26.31 13.70 1.23
C LYS A 177 -27.71 13.54 1.78
N ASP A 178 -28.52 12.67 1.18
CA ASP A 178 -29.89 12.40 1.60
C ASP A 178 -29.95 11.72 2.97
N MET A 179 -29.04 10.77 3.22
CA MET A 179 -28.88 10.11 4.52
C MET A 179 -28.18 10.98 5.58
N ARG A 180 -27.68 12.16 5.21
CA ARG A 180 -26.91 13.08 6.09
C ARG A 180 -25.58 12.48 6.59
N TYR A 181 -24.88 11.76 5.72
CA TYR A 181 -23.52 11.28 5.98
C TYR A 181 -22.52 11.86 4.98
N THR A 182 -21.25 11.77 5.34
CA THR A 182 -20.09 11.99 4.47
C THR A 182 -19.12 10.81 4.59
N GLN A 183 -18.12 10.75 3.73
CA GLN A 183 -17.11 9.70 3.76
C GLN A 183 -16.22 9.86 5.00
N GLY A 184 -15.91 8.75 5.66
CA GLY A 184 -14.90 8.68 6.73
C GLY A 184 -13.61 7.96 6.30
N GLY A 185 -13.66 7.24 5.18
CA GLY A 185 -12.58 6.41 4.66
C GLY A 185 -12.81 5.99 3.20
N PRO A 186 -11.94 5.13 2.65
CA PRO A 186 -12.10 4.61 1.30
C PRO A 186 -13.24 3.58 1.20
N LEU A 187 -13.98 3.60 0.09
CA LEU A 187 -14.94 2.55 -0.25
C LEU A 187 -14.22 1.33 -0.81
N LEU A 188 -14.33 0.22 -0.09
CA LEU A 188 -13.64 -1.03 -0.37
C LEU A 188 -14.65 -2.08 -0.80
N ASP A 189 -14.49 -2.64 -1.99
CA ASP A 189 -15.28 -3.79 -2.43
C ASP A 189 -14.58 -5.07 -2.00
N ILE A 190 -15.02 -5.67 -0.88
CA ILE A 190 -14.38 -6.83 -0.29
C ILE A 190 -15.02 -8.11 -0.82
N THR A 191 -14.19 -9.04 -1.28
CA THR A 191 -14.61 -10.35 -1.77
C THR A 191 -13.74 -11.45 -1.16
N MET A 192 -14.38 -12.41 -0.51
CA MET A 192 -13.71 -13.62 -0.02
C MET A 192 -13.73 -14.70 -1.09
N GLU A 193 -12.56 -15.13 -1.58
CA GLU A 193 -12.46 -16.30 -2.47
C GLU A 193 -12.36 -17.61 -1.69
N LEU A 194 -11.80 -17.54 -0.47
CA LEU A 194 -11.62 -18.69 0.42
C LEU A 194 -11.68 -18.22 1.87
N GLY A 195 -12.42 -18.97 2.69
CA GLY A 195 -12.51 -18.75 4.12
C GLY A 195 -13.32 -17.51 4.50
N GLU A 196 -13.27 -17.17 5.78
CA GLU A 196 -14.00 -16.06 6.39
C GLU A 196 -13.04 -15.26 7.28
N LEU A 197 -13.30 -13.95 7.42
CA LEU A 197 -12.56 -13.08 8.33
C LEU A 197 -13.33 -12.98 9.65
N GLU A 198 -12.58 -12.95 10.75
CA GLU A 198 -13.17 -12.67 12.06
C GLU A 198 -13.35 -11.16 12.25
N GLU A 199 -12.35 -10.39 11.85
CA GLU A 199 -12.31 -8.95 12.03
C GLU A 199 -11.75 -8.28 10.78
N VAL A 200 -12.32 -7.13 10.41
CA VAL A 200 -11.73 -6.20 9.46
C VAL A 200 -11.68 -4.83 10.11
N HIS A 201 -10.55 -4.15 9.97
CA HIS A 201 -10.42 -2.77 10.39
C HIS A 201 -10.28 -1.89 9.15
N LEU A 202 -11.32 -1.11 8.90
CA LEU A 202 -11.43 -0.21 7.75
C LEU A 202 -10.68 1.09 8.06
N PRO A 203 -9.76 1.54 7.19
CA PRO A 203 -9.06 2.81 7.39
C PRO A 203 -10.02 4.00 7.46
N HIS A 204 -9.73 4.95 8.33
CA HIS A 204 -10.37 6.27 8.34
C HIS A 204 -9.33 7.38 8.44
N PHE A 205 -9.69 8.56 7.94
CA PHE A 205 -8.82 9.75 8.02
C PHE A 205 -9.16 10.64 9.22
N VAL A 206 -10.20 10.36 10.00
CA VAL A 206 -10.59 11.19 11.15
C VAL A 206 -9.56 11.09 12.29
N CYS A 207 -9.20 12.23 12.88
CA CYS A 207 -8.39 12.29 14.10
C CYS A 207 -9.30 12.38 15.32
N LEU A 208 -9.15 11.45 16.27
CA LEU A 208 -9.93 11.41 17.50
C LEU A 208 -9.33 12.23 18.65
N GLY A 209 -8.15 12.82 18.46
CA GLY A 209 -7.35 13.37 19.55
C GLY A 209 -7.94 14.63 20.20
N THR A 210 -8.51 15.53 19.41
CA THR A 210 -9.18 16.73 19.93
C THR A 210 -10.63 16.47 20.34
N ASN A 211 -11.27 15.49 19.71
CA ASN A 211 -12.66 15.16 19.96
C ASN A 211 -12.93 13.64 19.90
N PRO A 212 -12.76 12.94 21.03
CA PRO A 212 -12.99 11.50 21.09
C PRO A 212 -14.46 11.10 20.89
N SER A 213 -15.43 12.03 20.97
CA SER A 213 -16.85 11.71 20.77
C SER A 213 -17.21 11.45 19.31
N LEU A 214 -16.34 11.85 18.36
CA LEU A 214 -16.49 11.58 16.93
C LEU A 214 -16.61 10.08 16.61
N ARG A 215 -16.11 9.20 17.49
CA ARG A 215 -16.32 7.74 17.37
C ARG A 215 -17.81 7.37 17.29
N ASN A 216 -18.67 8.11 18.00
CA ASN A 216 -20.12 7.85 18.05
C ASN A 216 -20.84 8.35 16.78
N GLU A 217 -20.18 9.21 16.02
CA GLU A 217 -20.70 9.79 14.77
C GLU A 217 -20.32 8.97 13.54
N MET A 218 -19.48 7.94 13.72
CA MET A 218 -19.09 7.01 12.67
C MET A 218 -20.08 5.84 12.56
N LYS A 219 -20.36 5.43 11.32
CA LYS A 219 -21.08 4.20 10.99
C LYS A 219 -20.35 3.48 9.88
N ILE A 220 -20.69 2.21 9.68
CA ILE A 220 -20.23 1.43 8.54
C ILE A 220 -21.33 1.41 7.51
N LEU A 221 -21.04 1.93 6.33
CA LEU A 221 -21.89 1.81 5.17
C LEU A 221 -21.62 0.47 4.49
N HIS A 222 -22.68 -0.29 4.24
CA HIS A 222 -22.66 -1.43 3.33
C HIS A 222 -23.43 -1.06 2.08
N VAL A 223 -22.86 -1.37 0.92
CA VAL A 223 -23.49 -1.25 -0.38
C VAL A 223 -23.73 -2.65 -0.92
N GLU A 224 -25.01 -2.97 -1.10
CA GLU A 224 -25.52 -4.27 -1.52
C GLU A 224 -26.30 -4.13 -2.84
N GLU A 225 -26.66 -5.25 -3.47
CA GLU A 225 -27.35 -5.26 -4.78
C GLU A 225 -28.69 -4.48 -4.76
N HIS A 226 -29.38 -4.47 -3.61
CA HIS A 226 -30.71 -3.87 -3.47
C HIS A 226 -30.74 -2.58 -2.66
N GLY A 227 -29.59 -1.99 -2.33
CA GLY A 227 -29.54 -0.72 -1.62
C GLY A 227 -28.31 -0.56 -0.74
N VAL A 228 -28.45 0.27 0.28
CA VAL A 228 -27.42 0.50 1.29
C VAL A 228 -27.97 0.26 2.69
N SER A 229 -27.12 -0.23 3.57
CA SER A 229 -27.41 -0.40 4.99
C SER A 229 -26.33 0.24 5.84
N LEU A 230 -26.68 0.61 7.07
CA LEU A 230 -25.75 1.19 8.05
C LEU A 230 -25.62 0.26 9.24
N GLU A 231 -24.38 -0.03 9.62
CA GLU A 231 -24.02 -0.82 10.79
C GLU A 231 -23.30 0.06 11.82
N GLU A 232 -23.49 -0.23 13.10
CA GLU A 232 -22.73 0.36 14.19
C GLU A 232 -21.27 -0.09 14.14
N VAL A 233 -20.35 0.83 14.38
CA VAL A 233 -18.93 0.45 14.48
C VAL A 233 -18.70 -0.31 15.77
N HIS A 234 -18.04 -1.47 15.71
CA HIS A 234 -17.72 -2.24 16.91
C HIS A 234 -16.71 -1.49 17.80
N GLU A 235 -15.64 -0.98 17.19
CA GLU A 235 -14.57 -0.25 17.87
C GLU A 235 -13.94 0.75 16.90
N VAL A 236 -13.65 1.96 17.37
CA VAL A 236 -12.90 2.95 16.60
C VAL A 236 -11.56 3.16 17.28
N THR A 237 -10.50 2.84 16.56
CA THR A 237 -9.11 3.02 16.95
C THR A 237 -8.58 4.34 16.37
N ARG A 238 -7.28 4.60 16.53
CA ARG A 238 -6.63 5.82 16.02
C ARG A 238 -6.76 6.03 14.51
N PHE A 239 -6.71 4.96 13.72
CA PHE A 239 -6.70 5.02 12.26
C PHE A 239 -7.73 4.11 11.59
N HIS A 240 -8.46 3.30 12.35
CA HIS A 240 -9.38 2.32 11.79
C HIS A 240 -10.66 2.15 12.58
N ALA A 241 -11.73 1.80 11.86
CA ALA A 241 -13.00 1.34 12.39
C ALA A 241 -13.12 -0.17 12.23
N LYS A 242 -13.32 -0.89 13.33
CA LYS A 242 -13.44 -2.34 13.38
C LYS A 242 -14.86 -2.80 13.09
N ILE A 243 -14.97 -3.84 12.28
CA ILE A 243 -16.17 -4.64 12.05
C ILE A 243 -15.88 -6.11 12.31
N LEU A 244 -16.90 -6.83 12.78
CA LEU A 244 -16.83 -8.27 13.02
C LEU A 244 -17.52 -9.04 11.91
N HIS A 245 -16.95 -10.19 11.56
CA HIS A 245 -17.50 -11.15 10.60
C HIS A 245 -18.01 -10.46 9.30
N PRO A 246 -17.14 -9.71 8.61
CA PRO A 246 -17.52 -8.96 7.43
C PRO A 246 -18.03 -9.89 6.34
N LYS A 247 -19.12 -9.49 5.69
CA LYS A 247 -19.64 -10.16 4.50
C LYS A 247 -18.89 -9.65 3.27
N SER A 248 -18.95 -10.42 2.18
CA SER A 248 -18.49 -9.91 0.89
C SER A 248 -19.47 -8.84 0.40
N SER A 249 -19.06 -7.59 0.51
CA SER A 249 -19.82 -6.41 0.11
C SER A 249 -18.89 -5.21 -0.07
N SER A 250 -19.43 -4.16 -0.68
CA SER A 250 -18.76 -2.86 -0.71
C SER A 250 -19.00 -2.14 0.61
N VAL A 251 -17.92 -1.84 1.35
CA VAL A 251 -17.97 -1.32 2.72
C VAL A 251 -17.10 -0.08 2.91
N SER A 252 -17.53 0.82 3.78
CA SER A 252 -16.72 1.97 4.21
C SER A 252 -17.16 2.56 5.53
N VAL A 253 -16.25 3.25 6.20
CA VAL A 253 -16.57 4.21 7.25
C VAL A 253 -17.27 5.44 6.66
N VAL A 254 -18.37 5.85 7.26
CA VAL A 254 -19.07 7.11 7.00
C VAL A 254 -19.21 7.90 8.30
N LEU A 255 -19.22 9.23 8.19
CA LEU A 255 -19.32 10.16 9.32
C LEU A 255 -20.58 11.00 9.18
N ASN A 256 -21.27 11.24 10.29
CA ASN A 256 -22.42 12.15 10.33
C ASN A 256 -22.04 13.54 9.74
N LYS A 257 -22.86 14.04 8.82
CA LYS A 257 -22.59 15.28 8.09
C LYS A 257 -22.54 16.53 8.97
N ILE A 258 -23.21 16.53 10.12
CA ILE A 258 -23.13 17.68 11.05
C ILE A 258 -21.78 17.69 11.76
N ALA A 259 -21.27 16.50 12.11
CA ALA A 259 -19.97 16.36 12.78
C ALA A 259 -18.80 16.75 11.87
N CYS A 260 -18.95 16.65 10.54
CA CYS A 260 -17.87 16.92 9.58
C CYS A 260 -17.55 18.41 9.37
N TRP A 261 -18.31 19.34 9.94
CA TRP A 261 -18.09 20.78 9.75
C TRP A 261 -16.86 21.32 10.49
N ASN A 262 -16.39 20.61 11.51
CA ASN A 262 -15.22 21.01 12.29
C ASN A 262 -14.50 19.75 12.79
N VAL A 263 -14.05 18.92 11.83
CA VAL A 263 -13.36 17.67 12.11
C VAL A 263 -11.87 17.82 11.85
N ASP A 264 -11.08 17.37 12.81
CA ASP A 264 -9.65 17.21 12.66
C ASP A 264 -9.36 15.89 11.95
N VAL A 265 -8.46 15.92 10.97
CA VAL A 265 -8.18 14.79 10.08
C VAL A 265 -6.68 14.58 9.91
N HIS A 266 -6.32 13.33 9.64
CA HIS A 266 -4.99 12.92 9.24
C HIS A 266 -4.81 13.15 7.75
N CYS A 267 -3.67 13.74 7.40
CA CYS A 267 -3.33 14.08 6.03
C CYS A 267 -1.93 13.60 5.68
N ASP A 268 -1.69 13.46 4.38
CA ASP A 268 -0.38 13.25 3.80
C ASP A 268 -0.10 14.37 2.78
N VAL A 269 1.18 14.72 2.65
CA VAL A 269 1.64 15.73 1.70
C VAL A 269 2.45 15.02 0.62
N VAL A 270 1.99 15.12 -0.63
CA VAL A 270 2.63 14.50 -1.78
C VAL A 270 3.12 15.57 -2.74
N LEU A 271 4.37 15.45 -3.18
CA LEU A 271 5.01 16.38 -4.09
C LEU A 271 5.37 15.69 -5.40
N TYR A 272 4.88 16.23 -6.51
CA TYR A 272 5.39 15.88 -7.84
C TYR A 272 6.31 17.00 -8.32
N LEU A 273 7.54 16.67 -8.71
CA LEU A 273 8.56 17.64 -9.08
C LEU A 273 9.24 17.26 -10.39
N ALA A 274 9.49 18.24 -11.26
CA ALA A 274 10.30 18.10 -12.47
C ALA A 274 11.34 19.23 -12.56
N VAL A 275 12.57 18.87 -12.89
CA VAL A 275 13.62 19.84 -13.22
C VAL A 275 13.68 20.03 -14.74
N LYS A 276 13.49 21.28 -15.18
CA LYS A 276 13.56 21.69 -16.58
C LYS A 276 14.61 22.78 -16.74
N ARG A 277 15.81 22.39 -17.19
CA ARG A 277 16.99 23.28 -17.32
C ARG A 277 17.31 23.96 -15.98
N SER A 278 17.12 25.27 -15.89
CA SER A 278 17.37 26.10 -14.70
C SER A 278 16.10 26.35 -13.87
N THR A 279 15.00 25.63 -14.13
CA THR A 279 13.71 25.82 -13.45
C THR A 279 13.23 24.51 -12.84
N VAL A 280 12.75 24.58 -11.62
CA VAL A 280 12.04 23.48 -10.95
C VAL A 280 10.56 23.80 -10.96
N ILE A 281 9.75 22.86 -11.44
CA ILE A 281 8.29 22.93 -11.40
C ILE A 281 7.81 21.84 -10.47
N SER A 282 7.04 22.22 -9.46
CA SER A 282 6.45 21.27 -8.51
C SER A 282 4.95 21.45 -8.36
N ARG A 283 4.30 20.37 -7.95
CA ARG A 283 2.87 20.29 -7.63
C ARG A 283 2.75 19.60 -6.29
N LEU A 284 2.30 20.34 -5.28
CA LEU A 284 2.08 19.81 -3.95
C LEU A 284 0.59 19.54 -3.77
N TYR A 285 0.27 18.33 -3.33
CA TYR A 285 -1.06 17.86 -3.03
C TYR A 285 -1.20 17.63 -1.54
N LEU A 286 -2.30 18.11 -0.98
CA LEU A 286 -2.71 17.81 0.39
C LEU A 286 -3.82 16.75 0.32
N LEU A 287 -3.50 15.55 0.78
CA LEU A 287 -4.39 14.38 0.72
C LEU A 287 -4.88 14.06 2.13
N LEU A 288 -6.15 13.71 2.26
CA LEU A 288 -6.59 12.95 3.43
C LEU A 288 -5.88 11.59 3.42
N ARG A 289 -5.59 11.04 4.60
CA ARG A 289 -4.97 9.71 4.73
C ARG A 289 -5.99 8.61 4.36
N ASN A 290 -6.32 8.55 3.08
CA ASN A 290 -7.14 7.54 2.44
C ASN A 290 -6.48 7.15 1.11
N SER A 291 -6.55 5.86 0.77
CA SER A 291 -5.93 5.34 -0.45
C SER A 291 -6.61 5.85 -1.73
N SER A 292 -7.90 6.22 -1.65
CA SER A 292 -8.67 6.69 -2.81
C SER A 292 -8.17 8.02 -3.40
N GLN A 293 -7.85 9.02 -2.57
CA GLN A 293 -7.32 10.29 -3.06
C GLN A 293 -5.90 10.13 -3.62
N LYS A 294 -5.11 9.23 -3.03
CA LYS A 294 -3.77 8.90 -3.54
C LYS A 294 -3.84 8.30 -4.93
N GLU A 295 -4.70 7.30 -5.16
CA GLU A 295 -4.89 6.70 -6.49
C GLU A 295 -5.40 7.74 -7.51
N ALA A 296 -6.33 8.62 -7.12
CA ALA A 296 -6.83 9.68 -8.00
C ALA A 296 -5.73 10.66 -8.42
N VAL A 297 -4.82 11.03 -7.52
CA VAL A 297 -3.67 11.88 -7.86
C VAL A 297 -2.67 11.14 -8.74
N GLN A 298 -2.39 9.86 -8.45
CA GLN A 298 -1.49 9.05 -9.26
C GLN A 298 -1.99 8.89 -10.71
N ASP A 299 -3.29 8.65 -10.91
CA ASP A 299 -3.87 8.58 -12.25
C ASP A 299 -3.77 9.94 -12.97
N ARG A 300 -4.06 11.04 -12.27
CA ARG A 300 -3.92 12.41 -12.81
C ARG A 300 -2.50 12.76 -13.23
N GLU A 301 -1.51 12.37 -12.44
CA GLU A 301 -0.09 12.67 -12.68
C GLU A 301 0.60 11.65 -13.60
N LYS A 302 -0.06 10.55 -13.97
CA LYS A 302 0.47 9.50 -14.87
C LYS A 302 1.08 10.05 -16.15
N ASN A 303 0.42 11.00 -16.80
CA ASN A 303 0.92 11.62 -18.03
C ASN A 303 2.12 12.53 -17.78
N GLN A 304 2.25 13.10 -16.59
CA GLN A 304 3.30 14.02 -16.19
C GLN A 304 4.57 13.27 -15.78
N LEU A 305 4.43 12.08 -15.18
CA LEU A 305 5.55 11.18 -14.92
C LEU A 305 6.31 10.87 -16.21
N SER A 306 5.59 10.59 -17.31
CA SER A 306 6.17 10.43 -18.65
C SER A 306 6.88 11.67 -19.19
N GLN A 307 6.61 12.85 -18.63
CA GLN A 307 7.25 14.13 -18.98
C GLN A 307 8.41 14.50 -18.04
N GLY A 308 8.87 13.57 -17.21
CA GLY A 308 10.03 13.74 -16.32
C GLY A 308 9.70 14.26 -14.92
N TYR A 309 8.43 14.21 -14.50
CA TYR A 309 8.09 14.42 -13.09
C TYR A 309 8.46 13.19 -12.26
N SER A 310 8.87 13.42 -11.02
CA SER A 310 9.12 12.40 -10.00
C SER A 310 8.21 12.66 -8.80
N GLU A 311 7.63 11.59 -8.25
CA GLU A 311 6.81 11.63 -7.04
C GLU A 311 7.71 11.53 -5.80
N PHE A 312 7.46 12.39 -4.82
CA PHE A 312 8.09 12.39 -3.52
C PHE A 312 6.99 12.39 -2.46
N LEU A 313 7.02 11.39 -1.59
CA LEU A 313 6.23 11.40 -0.37
C LEU A 313 7.00 12.22 0.66
N LEU A 314 6.38 13.30 1.14
CA LEU A 314 6.96 14.10 2.21
C LEU A 314 6.47 13.60 3.57
N SER A 315 7.10 14.06 4.65
CA SER A 315 6.65 13.77 6.00
C SER A 315 5.19 14.18 6.17
N SER A 316 4.39 13.35 6.83
CA SER A 316 3.03 13.75 7.19
C SER A 316 3.06 14.87 8.23
N PRO A 317 2.03 15.74 8.29
CA PRO A 317 1.84 16.66 9.40
C PRO A 317 1.94 15.96 10.76
N ASN A 318 2.74 16.55 11.65
CA ASN A 318 2.96 16.03 13.02
C ASN A 318 1.70 16.07 13.90
N GLY A 319 0.63 16.71 13.43
CA GLY A 319 -0.67 16.75 14.08
C GLY A 319 -1.79 16.74 13.04
N SER A 320 -3.02 16.64 13.51
CA SER A 320 -4.20 16.70 12.64
C SER A 320 -4.43 18.09 12.06
N LEU A 321 -5.01 18.14 10.86
CA LEU A 321 -5.42 19.36 10.19
C LEU A 321 -6.94 19.47 10.20
N LYS A 322 -7.47 20.70 10.19
CA LYS A 322 -8.92 20.93 10.11
C LYS A 322 -9.41 20.74 8.68
N LEU A 323 -10.41 19.87 8.51
CA LEU A 323 -11.10 19.69 7.24
C LEU A 323 -11.80 21.00 6.82
N ASN A 324 -11.81 21.30 5.53
CA ASN A 324 -12.37 22.52 4.92
C ASN A 324 -11.63 23.83 5.25
N ASN A 325 -10.49 23.79 5.97
CA ASN A 325 -9.68 24.99 6.19
C ASN A 325 -8.74 25.28 5.02
N TRP A 326 -8.28 26.54 4.92
CA TRP A 326 -7.30 26.96 3.94
C TRP A 326 -5.89 26.93 4.51
N PHE A 327 -4.94 26.63 3.62
CA PHE A 327 -3.52 26.53 3.91
C PHE A 327 -2.72 27.28 2.84
N ALA A 328 -1.81 28.14 3.26
CA ALA A 328 -0.85 28.79 2.39
C ALA A 328 0.45 27.98 2.35
N LEU A 329 0.96 27.67 1.16
CA LEU A 329 2.30 27.12 1.01
C LEU A 329 3.31 28.26 1.02
N LYS A 330 4.26 28.23 1.95
CA LYS A 330 5.42 29.10 1.96
C LYS A 330 6.65 28.34 1.50
N ASN A 331 7.40 28.95 0.60
CA ASN A 331 8.68 28.46 0.14
C ASN A 331 9.58 29.66 -0.21
N PRO A 332 10.69 29.89 0.51
CA PRO A 332 11.55 31.06 0.30
C PRO A 332 12.22 31.12 -1.08
N LEU A 333 12.40 29.98 -1.74
CA LEU A 333 13.04 29.88 -3.05
C LEU A 333 12.04 30.02 -4.21
N SER A 334 10.74 30.01 -3.91
CA SER A 334 9.69 30.10 -4.92
C SER A 334 9.63 31.48 -5.57
N THR A 335 9.52 31.51 -6.89
CA THR A 335 9.22 32.72 -7.66
C THR A 335 7.73 32.88 -7.88
N SER A 336 6.97 31.78 -7.83
CA SER A 336 5.52 31.78 -7.98
C SER A 336 4.92 30.54 -7.32
N ILE A 337 3.82 30.74 -6.61
CA ILE A 337 2.94 29.70 -6.07
C ILE A 337 1.53 30.02 -6.53
N ASN A 338 0.84 29.06 -7.15
CA ASN A 338 -0.53 29.24 -7.64
C ASN A 338 -1.37 27.96 -7.44
N PRO A 339 -2.54 28.04 -6.77
CA PRO A 339 -3.04 29.21 -6.03
C PRO A 339 -2.19 29.49 -4.78
N GLU A 340 -2.28 30.72 -4.25
CA GLU A 340 -1.56 31.14 -3.03
C GLU A 340 -2.01 30.36 -1.78
N LYS A 341 -3.30 30.01 -1.75
CA LYS A 341 -3.91 29.17 -0.72
C LYS A 341 -4.63 27.99 -1.35
N ILE A 342 -4.56 26.83 -0.71
CA ILE A 342 -5.30 25.62 -1.04
C ILE A 342 -6.18 25.21 0.13
N GLN A 343 -7.35 24.65 -0.16
CA GLN A 343 -8.27 24.17 0.87
C GLN A 343 -8.05 22.67 1.12
N LEU A 344 -8.08 22.21 2.36
CA LEU A 344 -8.14 20.77 2.64
C LEU A 344 -9.57 20.29 2.39
N LEU A 345 -9.77 19.58 1.28
CA LEU A 345 -11.11 19.22 0.83
C LEU A 345 -11.51 17.79 1.24
N PRO A 346 -12.83 17.49 1.29
CA PRO A 346 -13.34 16.16 1.58
C PRO A 346 -12.97 15.11 0.51
N ALA A 347 -13.10 13.84 0.88
CA ALA A 347 -12.66 12.71 0.06
C ALA A 347 -13.39 12.52 -1.29
N ASP A 348 -14.60 13.07 -1.46
CA ASP A 348 -15.35 13.09 -2.74
C ASP A 348 -14.88 14.16 -3.73
N THR A 349 -13.96 15.02 -3.32
CA THR A 349 -13.45 16.10 -4.16
C THR A 349 -12.07 15.76 -4.69
N THR A 350 -11.74 16.32 -5.86
CA THR A 350 -10.35 16.30 -6.35
C THR A 350 -9.46 17.00 -5.31
N PRO A 351 -8.39 16.34 -4.82
CA PRO A 351 -7.53 16.95 -3.82
C PRO A 351 -6.96 18.28 -4.31
N SER A 352 -6.89 19.25 -3.39
CA SER A 352 -6.33 20.55 -3.71
C SER A 352 -4.84 20.43 -4.02
N CYS A 353 -4.41 21.23 -4.99
CA CYS A 353 -3.04 21.25 -5.47
C CYS A 353 -2.58 22.69 -5.61
N CYS A 354 -1.36 22.98 -5.16
CA CYS A 354 -0.66 24.20 -5.54
C CYS A 354 0.51 23.86 -6.45
N LYS A 355 0.69 24.67 -7.50
CA LYS A 355 1.84 24.61 -8.39
C LYS A 355 2.84 25.65 -7.94
N MET A 356 4.08 25.22 -7.76
CA MET A 356 5.19 26.10 -7.41
C MET A 356 6.24 26.09 -8.51
N ILE A 357 6.80 27.26 -8.80
CA ILE A 357 7.90 27.47 -9.75
C ILE A 357 9.04 28.13 -8.99
N MET A 358 10.27 27.64 -9.21
CA MET A 358 11.48 28.21 -8.64
C MET A 358 12.69 28.02 -9.56
N GLY A 359 13.76 28.77 -9.29
CA GLY A 359 15.06 28.50 -9.90
C GLY A 359 15.65 27.18 -9.42
N ASN A 360 16.36 26.46 -10.29
CA ASN A 360 17.16 25.32 -9.87
C ASN A 360 18.45 25.84 -9.21
N THR A 361 18.40 26.01 -7.90
CA THR A 361 19.48 26.57 -7.07
C THR A 361 20.47 25.51 -6.60
N GLY A 362 20.14 24.22 -6.72
CA GLY A 362 20.95 23.13 -6.17
C GLY A 362 21.06 23.13 -4.64
N VAL A 363 20.16 23.84 -3.96
CA VAL A 363 20.07 23.84 -2.48
C VAL A 363 18.82 23.10 -2.03
N ASP A 364 18.79 22.74 -0.75
CA ASP A 364 17.63 22.11 -0.13
C ASP A 364 16.40 23.01 -0.22
N ILE A 365 15.25 22.39 -0.48
CA ILE A 365 13.98 23.09 -0.66
C ILE A 365 13.17 22.94 0.62
N GLU A 366 13.12 24.01 1.41
CA GLU A 366 12.25 24.10 2.58
C GLU A 366 10.82 24.46 2.15
N MET A 367 9.83 23.75 2.71
CA MET A 367 8.42 23.98 2.47
C MET A 367 7.67 24.04 3.79
N GLU A 368 6.75 25.00 3.90
CA GLU A 368 5.90 25.17 5.07
C GLU A 368 4.44 25.34 4.66
N LEU A 369 3.54 24.62 5.33
CA LEU A 369 2.09 24.87 5.25
C LEU A 369 1.68 25.73 6.44
N ILE A 370 1.09 26.88 6.15
CA ILE A 370 0.59 27.83 7.14
C ILE A 370 -0.93 27.78 7.14
N GLY A 371 -1.53 27.52 8.31
CA GLY A 371 -2.98 27.55 8.47
C GLY A 371 -3.54 28.97 8.49
N ASP A 372 -4.86 29.10 8.39
CA ASP A 372 -5.55 30.41 8.51
C ASP A 372 -5.38 31.09 9.87
N ASP A 373 -4.92 30.38 10.90
CA ASP A 373 -4.54 30.95 12.19
C ASP A 373 -3.09 31.51 12.20
N GLU A 374 -2.46 31.59 11.02
CA GLU A 374 -1.09 32.03 10.78
C GLU A 374 -0.02 31.17 11.47
N LYS A 375 -0.38 29.98 11.95
CA LYS A 375 0.59 29.03 12.52
C LYS A 375 1.07 28.05 11.48
N THR A 376 2.33 27.64 11.61
CA THR A 376 2.90 26.55 10.82
C THR A 376 2.22 25.25 11.20
N ALA A 377 1.44 24.71 10.27
CA ALA A 377 0.74 23.43 10.40
C ALA A 377 1.63 22.25 10.01
N TRP A 378 2.58 22.47 9.11
CA TRP A 378 3.57 21.47 8.67
C TRP A 378 4.79 22.15 8.08
N ARG A 379 5.96 21.51 8.22
CA ARG A 379 7.24 21.95 7.66
C ARG A 379 8.04 20.72 7.27
N ASP A 380 8.68 20.77 6.10
CA ASP A 380 9.60 19.73 5.65
C ASP A 380 10.70 20.31 4.75
N MET A 381 11.75 19.53 4.53
CA MET A 381 12.93 19.88 3.76
C MET A 381 13.25 18.80 2.73
N LEU A 382 13.15 19.14 1.45
CA LEU A 382 13.54 18.25 0.36
C LEU A 382 15.01 18.48 0.00
N GLN A 383 15.81 17.42 0.10
CA GLN A 383 17.25 17.49 -0.15
C GLN A 383 17.60 17.75 -1.61
N ALA A 384 18.58 18.61 -1.88
CA ALA A 384 19.00 18.99 -3.24
C ALA A 384 19.41 17.79 -4.11
N GLY A 385 20.04 16.79 -3.51
CA GLY A 385 20.43 15.56 -4.21
C GLY A 385 19.24 14.78 -4.79
N ALA A 386 18.09 14.80 -4.12
CA ALA A 386 16.86 14.18 -4.61
C ALA A 386 16.25 14.96 -5.79
N VAL A 387 16.35 16.29 -5.76
CA VAL A 387 15.88 17.20 -6.82
C VAL A 387 16.71 17.04 -8.09
N LEU A 388 18.04 16.93 -7.97
CA LEU A 388 18.95 16.78 -9.11
C LEU A 388 18.79 15.43 -9.84
N GLY A 389 18.26 14.41 -9.16
CA GLY A 389 17.87 13.14 -9.78
C GLY A 389 16.58 13.21 -10.60
N ALA A 390 15.73 14.22 -10.38
CA ALA A 390 14.45 14.38 -11.06
C ALA A 390 14.62 14.98 -12.46
N GLY A 391 14.76 14.13 -13.49
CA GLY A 391 14.86 14.56 -14.89
C GLY A 391 15.80 13.74 -15.78
N ARG A 392 16.58 12.81 -15.22
CA ARG A 392 17.17 11.70 -16.00
C ARG A 392 16.14 10.56 -16.11
N PRO A 393 16.07 9.81 -17.23
CA PRO A 393 15.45 8.47 -17.19
C PRO A 393 16.14 7.77 -16.03
N ALA A 394 15.36 7.34 -15.03
CA ALA A 394 15.85 6.91 -13.72
C ALA A 394 17.22 6.22 -13.86
N GLU A 395 18.30 6.91 -13.51
CA GLU A 395 19.49 6.24 -13.06
C GLU A 395 19.26 6.17 -11.56
N ILE A 396 18.63 5.09 -11.12
CA ILE A 396 18.61 4.78 -9.69
C ILE A 396 20.08 4.59 -9.34
N SER A 397 20.71 5.63 -8.80
CA SER A 397 22.01 5.52 -8.16
C SER A 397 21.80 4.72 -6.88
N LEU A 398 21.65 3.40 -7.04
CA LEU A 398 21.51 2.40 -5.99
C LEU A 398 22.85 2.31 -5.23
N THR A 399 23.08 3.26 -4.33
CA THR A 399 24.09 3.14 -3.27
C THR A 399 23.49 2.51 -2.00
N GLY A 400 22.44 1.70 -2.16
CA GLY A 400 21.90 0.85 -1.11
C GLY A 400 22.64 -0.48 -0.99
N SER A 401 22.49 -1.14 0.17
CA SER A 401 22.93 -2.52 0.39
C SER A 401 22.38 -3.46 -0.72
N ALA A 402 23.08 -4.55 -1.05
CA ALA A 402 22.64 -5.54 -2.04
C ALA A 402 21.21 -6.05 -1.78
N GLU A 403 20.81 -6.13 -0.50
CA GLU A 403 19.44 -6.47 -0.14
C GLU A 403 18.42 -5.41 -0.55
N GLN A 404 18.74 -4.11 -0.35
CA GLN A 404 17.88 -3.01 -0.79
C GLN A 404 17.77 -2.96 -2.31
N GLN A 405 18.86 -3.26 -3.02
CA GLN A 405 18.88 -3.35 -4.48
C GLN A 405 17.96 -4.46 -4.99
N LEU A 406 18.04 -5.67 -4.42
CA LEU A 406 17.14 -6.75 -4.80
C LEU A 406 15.68 -6.45 -4.43
N ARG A 407 15.42 -5.85 -3.26
CA ARG A 407 14.06 -5.43 -2.85
C ARG A 407 13.48 -4.42 -3.83
N SER A 408 14.24 -3.40 -4.25
CA SER A 408 13.75 -2.36 -5.15
C SER A 408 13.47 -2.89 -6.56
N VAL A 409 14.24 -3.86 -7.05
CA VAL A 409 14.08 -4.41 -8.40
C VAL A 409 13.17 -5.64 -8.44
N ARG A 410 12.71 -6.14 -7.30
CA ARG A 410 11.95 -7.40 -7.17
C ARG A 410 10.79 -7.50 -8.14
N THR A 411 9.97 -6.47 -8.24
CA THR A 411 8.79 -6.44 -9.12
C THR A 411 9.19 -6.54 -10.59
N GLU A 412 10.19 -5.77 -11.01
CA GLU A 412 10.67 -5.79 -12.40
C GLU A 412 11.44 -7.08 -12.72
N PHE A 413 12.18 -7.64 -11.76
CA PHE A 413 12.82 -8.95 -11.87
C PHE A 413 11.76 -10.02 -12.16
N VAL A 414 10.72 -10.11 -11.33
CA VAL A 414 9.62 -11.07 -11.51
C VAL A 414 8.91 -10.90 -12.85
N LYS A 415 8.78 -9.66 -13.34
CA LYS A 415 8.14 -9.37 -14.63
C LYS A 415 9.00 -9.76 -15.84
N ARG A 416 10.32 -9.54 -15.77
CA ARG A 416 11.21 -9.59 -16.94
C ARG A 416 12.08 -10.83 -17.04
N VAL A 417 12.42 -11.46 -15.93
CA VAL A 417 13.35 -12.59 -15.92
C VAL A 417 12.77 -13.75 -16.74
N SER A 418 13.59 -14.29 -17.64
CA SER A 418 13.20 -15.42 -18.49
C SER A 418 13.31 -16.73 -17.72
N ARG A 419 12.51 -17.74 -18.13
CA ARG A 419 12.53 -19.05 -17.48
C ARG A 419 13.91 -19.74 -17.50
N PRO A 420 14.68 -19.71 -18.61
CA PRO A 420 16.05 -20.25 -18.63
C PRO A 420 17.00 -19.55 -17.65
N VAL A 421 16.88 -18.24 -17.49
CA VAL A 421 17.69 -17.47 -16.52
C VAL A 421 17.30 -17.85 -15.09
N LEU A 422 16.01 -18.09 -14.79
CA LEU A 422 15.59 -18.58 -13.47
C LEU A 422 16.13 -19.96 -13.15
N ASP A 423 16.06 -20.89 -14.10
CA ASP A 423 16.52 -22.27 -13.91
C ASP A 423 18.04 -22.29 -13.69
N GLY A 424 18.80 -21.58 -14.51
CA GLY A 424 20.26 -21.46 -14.33
C GLY A 424 20.63 -20.69 -13.06
N LEU A 425 19.85 -19.70 -12.64
CA LEU A 425 20.11 -18.95 -11.42
C LEU A 425 19.89 -19.84 -10.21
N LEU A 426 18.81 -20.64 -10.19
CA LEU A 426 18.52 -21.59 -9.14
C LEU A 426 19.66 -22.62 -8.98
N GLU A 427 20.17 -23.16 -10.09
CA GLU A 427 21.32 -24.07 -10.08
C GLU A 427 22.59 -23.42 -9.54
N ARG A 428 22.89 -22.18 -9.95
CA ARG A 428 24.08 -21.45 -9.48
C ARG A 428 23.96 -21.02 -8.03
N LEU A 429 22.77 -20.69 -7.54
CA LEU A 429 22.53 -20.41 -6.13
C LEU A 429 22.76 -21.64 -5.25
N LEU A 430 22.38 -22.84 -5.73
CA LEU A 430 22.68 -24.10 -5.06
C LEU A 430 24.19 -24.38 -5.07
N GLN A 431 24.85 -24.21 -6.23
CA GLN A 431 26.30 -24.42 -6.38
C GLN A 431 27.12 -23.51 -5.45
N HIS A 432 26.71 -22.26 -5.29
CA HIS A 432 27.34 -21.29 -4.38
C HIS A 432 26.86 -21.40 -2.93
N THR A 433 26.13 -22.47 -2.56
CA THR A 433 25.62 -22.75 -1.21
C THR A 433 24.73 -21.65 -0.62
N VAL A 434 24.10 -20.83 -1.49
CA VAL A 434 23.15 -19.81 -1.06
C VAL A 434 21.82 -20.45 -0.68
N ILE A 435 21.40 -21.48 -1.39
CA ILE A 435 20.20 -22.28 -1.11
C ILE A 435 20.57 -23.75 -0.95
N ASN A 436 19.75 -24.52 -0.24
CA ASN A 436 19.96 -25.94 -0.03
C ASN A 436 19.20 -26.80 -1.08
N GLN A 437 19.43 -28.12 -1.06
CA GLN A 437 18.81 -29.04 -2.02
C GLN A 437 17.28 -29.09 -1.88
N GLU A 438 16.75 -29.06 -0.66
CA GLU A 438 15.30 -29.13 -0.41
C GLU A 438 14.58 -27.86 -0.91
N GLU A 439 15.18 -26.69 -0.65
CA GLU A 439 14.75 -25.40 -1.19
C GLU A 439 14.77 -25.39 -2.72
N THR A 440 15.77 -26.02 -3.33
CA THR A 440 15.87 -26.13 -4.79
C THR A 440 14.76 -27.01 -5.37
N GLU A 441 14.51 -28.18 -4.77
CA GLU A 441 13.46 -29.09 -5.24
C GLU A 441 12.06 -28.50 -5.05
N SER A 442 11.79 -27.77 -3.97
CA SER A 442 10.51 -27.08 -3.77
C SER A 442 10.22 -26.03 -4.85
N VAL A 443 11.22 -25.23 -5.24
CA VAL A 443 11.08 -24.20 -6.28
C VAL A 443 11.00 -24.80 -7.70
N LYS A 444 11.64 -25.95 -7.95
CA LYS A 444 11.60 -26.61 -9.27
C LYS A 444 10.20 -27.01 -9.70
N VAL A 445 9.32 -27.36 -8.75
CA VAL A 445 7.94 -27.81 -9.01
C VAL A 445 7.03 -26.65 -9.47
N ILE A 446 7.42 -25.39 -9.26
CA ILE A 446 6.61 -24.22 -9.61
C ILE A 446 6.54 -24.06 -11.14
N ALA A 447 5.33 -24.21 -11.70
CA ALA A 447 5.09 -24.12 -13.14
C ALA A 447 5.01 -22.67 -13.65
N GLU A 448 4.46 -21.76 -12.84
CA GLU A 448 4.22 -20.36 -13.20
C GLU A 448 5.53 -19.55 -13.08
N ARG A 449 5.95 -18.91 -14.18
CA ARG A 449 7.25 -18.24 -14.25
C ARG A 449 7.36 -17.09 -13.24
N ALA A 450 6.31 -16.29 -13.05
CA ALA A 450 6.36 -15.16 -12.14
C ALA A 450 6.38 -15.61 -10.68
N GLU A 451 5.60 -16.62 -10.32
CA GLU A 451 5.67 -17.29 -9.01
C GLU A 451 7.06 -17.87 -8.74
N LYS A 452 7.64 -18.59 -9.70
CA LYS A 452 9.00 -19.14 -9.56
C LYS A 452 10.05 -18.05 -9.35
N ALA A 453 9.97 -16.96 -10.10
CA ALA A 453 10.87 -15.81 -9.93
C ALA A 453 10.74 -15.17 -8.55
N ARG A 454 9.50 -15.06 -8.05
CA ARG A 454 9.18 -14.45 -6.75
C ARG A 454 9.74 -15.28 -5.60
N ASP A 455 9.56 -16.59 -5.66
CA ASP A 455 10.07 -17.50 -4.63
C ASP A 455 11.60 -17.48 -4.57
N ILE A 456 12.30 -17.46 -5.72
CA ILE A 456 13.76 -17.39 -5.78
C ILE A 456 14.28 -16.11 -5.12
N ILE A 457 13.74 -14.94 -5.51
CA ILE A 457 14.23 -13.67 -4.96
C ILE A 457 13.86 -13.49 -3.48
N ASP A 458 12.68 -13.91 -3.05
CA ASP A 458 12.25 -13.83 -1.66
C ASP A 458 13.05 -14.75 -0.76
N MET A 459 13.38 -15.94 -1.25
CA MET A 459 14.26 -16.87 -0.56
C MET A 459 15.65 -16.27 -0.33
N VAL A 460 16.24 -15.66 -1.36
CA VAL A 460 17.55 -15.00 -1.25
C VAL A 460 17.48 -13.79 -0.31
N LEU A 461 16.42 -12.99 -0.37
CA LEU A 461 16.20 -11.85 0.53
C LEU A 461 16.12 -12.27 2.01
N ARG A 462 15.47 -13.39 2.32
CA ARG A 462 15.38 -13.92 3.70
C ARG A 462 16.74 -14.34 4.26
N LYS A 463 17.70 -14.70 3.40
CA LYS A 463 19.06 -15.13 3.81
C LYS A 463 20.04 -13.96 3.98
N GLY A 464 19.60 -12.73 3.72
CA GLY A 464 20.33 -11.50 4.04
C GLY A 464 21.33 -11.03 2.99
N THR A 465 22.00 -9.91 3.29
CA THR A 465 22.76 -9.08 2.33
C THR A 465 23.84 -9.82 1.55
N GLU A 466 24.58 -10.76 2.16
CA GLU A 466 25.61 -11.56 1.48
C GLU A 466 25.02 -12.43 0.36
N SER A 467 23.89 -13.09 0.65
CA SER A 467 23.15 -13.91 -0.31
C SER A 467 22.60 -13.05 -1.45
N CYS A 468 22.08 -11.86 -1.12
CA CYS A 468 21.64 -10.89 -2.11
C CYS A 468 22.77 -10.43 -3.04
N SER A 469 23.96 -10.14 -2.49
CA SER A 469 25.12 -9.73 -3.28
C SER A 469 25.57 -10.83 -4.23
N ARG A 470 25.53 -12.10 -3.79
CA ARG A 470 25.86 -13.24 -4.64
C ARG A 470 24.88 -13.41 -5.79
N MET A 471 23.58 -13.30 -5.52
CA MET A 471 22.56 -13.34 -6.57
C MET A 471 22.72 -12.20 -7.58
N ILE A 472 23.03 -10.98 -7.13
CA ILE A 472 23.29 -9.83 -8.01
C ILE A 472 24.46 -10.10 -8.94
N ASN A 473 25.57 -10.64 -8.41
CA ASN A 473 26.74 -10.95 -9.22
C ASN A 473 26.45 -12.08 -10.23
N LEU A 474 25.77 -13.14 -9.80
CA LEU A 474 25.35 -14.23 -10.68
C LEU A 474 24.43 -13.76 -11.79
N LEU A 475 23.46 -12.88 -11.48
CA LEU A 475 22.60 -12.25 -12.48
C LEU A 475 23.40 -11.38 -13.45
N GLY A 476 24.39 -10.64 -12.96
CA GLY A 476 25.31 -9.85 -13.77
C GLY A 476 26.08 -10.67 -14.78
N GLU A 477 26.50 -11.87 -14.39
CA GLU A 477 27.21 -12.82 -15.27
C GLU A 477 26.26 -13.50 -16.26
N MET A 478 25.06 -13.88 -15.83
CA MET A 478 24.11 -14.66 -16.63
C MET A 478 23.34 -13.83 -17.65
N ASP A 479 22.90 -12.63 -17.25
CA ASP A 479 22.12 -11.74 -18.09
C ASP A 479 22.48 -10.27 -17.80
N PRO A 480 23.59 -9.78 -18.37
CA PRO A 480 24.00 -8.37 -18.23
C PRO A 480 22.94 -7.39 -18.74
N CYS A 481 22.18 -7.78 -19.76
CA CYS A 481 21.10 -6.96 -20.32
C CYS A 481 19.95 -6.81 -19.32
N LEU A 482 19.54 -7.89 -18.66
CA LEU A 482 18.57 -7.85 -17.58
C LEU A 482 19.07 -7.02 -16.41
N CYS A 483 20.35 -7.15 -16.00
CA CYS A 483 20.90 -6.30 -14.94
C CYS A 483 20.89 -4.81 -15.28
N SER A 484 21.20 -4.46 -16.53
CA SER A 484 21.10 -3.09 -17.02
C SER A 484 19.66 -2.59 -17.02
N GLN A 485 18.69 -3.42 -17.44
CA GLN A 485 17.27 -3.07 -17.39
C GLN A 485 16.72 -2.95 -15.97
N LEU A 486 17.22 -3.77 -15.05
CA LEU A 486 16.87 -3.74 -13.63
C LEU A 486 17.67 -2.67 -12.86
N GLN A 487 18.66 -2.04 -13.50
CA GLN A 487 19.53 -1.01 -12.92
C GLN A 487 20.30 -1.48 -11.67
N ILE A 488 20.67 -2.76 -11.63
CA ILE A 488 21.41 -3.35 -10.51
C ILE A 488 22.90 -3.00 -10.64
N ASN A 489 23.51 -2.45 -9.58
CA ASN A 489 24.97 -2.22 -9.55
C ASN A 489 25.71 -3.53 -9.27
N VAL A 490 26.26 -4.16 -10.31
CA VAL A 490 27.12 -5.33 -10.18
C VAL A 490 28.49 -4.86 -9.67
N ARG A 491 28.86 -5.24 -8.44
CA ARG A 491 30.24 -5.06 -7.97
C ARG A 491 31.10 -6.14 -8.63
N VAL A 492 31.84 -5.75 -9.65
CA VAL A 492 32.88 -6.61 -10.24
C VAL A 492 33.93 -6.88 -9.16
N PRO A 493 34.19 -8.13 -8.78
CA PRO A 493 35.34 -8.45 -7.93
C PRO A 493 36.61 -8.08 -8.70
N THR A 494 37.48 -7.27 -8.10
CA THR A 494 38.86 -7.08 -8.59
C THR A 494 39.74 -8.22 -8.12
#